data_AF-A0A6M4WV25-F1
#
_entry.id   AF-A0A6M4WV25-F1
#
_cell.length_a   1.000
_cell.length_b   1.000
_cell.length_c   1.000
_cell.angle_alpha   90.00
_cell.angle_beta   90.00
_cell.angle_gamma   90.00
#
_symmetry.space_group_name_H-M   'P 1'
#
loop_
_entity.id
_entity.type
_entity.pdbx_description
1 polymer ?
#
loop_
_entity_poly.entity_id
_entity_poly.type
_entity_poly.pdbx_seq_one_letter_code
_entity_poly.pdbx_strand_id
1 'polypeptide(L)'
;MTEKSNRHPSTTHILRYFEYDHLPANLAWFSAPFHALAHEMVDHLPDGPELTAGLRKLLEAKDCMVRAALDVPPLRLEGGEQQ
;
A
#
# COMPACT_ATOMS: atom_id res chain seq x y z
N MET A 1 0.70 5.11 -21.08
CA MET A 1 -0.13 5.67 -19.99
C MET A 1 -1.48 5.00 -20.09
N THR A 2 -1.63 3.86 -19.42
CA THR A 2 -2.82 3.01 -19.48
C THR A 2 -3.91 3.69 -18.66
N GLU A 3 -5.03 4.05 -19.30
CA GLU A 3 -6.17 4.61 -18.58
C GLU A 3 -6.64 3.62 -17.50
N LYS A 4 -6.59 4.03 -16.22
CA LYS A 4 -7.02 3.24 -15.06
C LYS A 4 -8.49 2.79 -15.15
N SER A 5 -9.28 3.39 -16.05
CA SER A 5 -10.70 3.14 -16.26
C SER A 5 -11.06 1.81 -16.96
N ASN A 6 -10.09 1.07 -17.53
CA ASN A 6 -10.34 -0.23 -18.19
C ASN A 6 -9.66 -1.42 -17.49
N ARG A 7 -9.43 -1.33 -16.18
CA ARG A 7 -8.84 -2.43 -15.41
C ARG A 7 -9.89 -3.45 -15.00
N HIS A 8 -9.47 -4.71 -14.91
CA HIS A 8 -10.30 -5.81 -14.44
C HIS A 8 -10.84 -5.52 -13.03
N PRO A 9 -12.13 -5.80 -12.72
CA PRO A 9 -12.74 -5.50 -11.43
C PRO A 9 -11.97 -6.07 -10.22
N SER A 10 -11.35 -7.25 -10.35
CA SER A 10 -10.52 -7.81 -9.29
C SER A 10 -9.26 -6.98 -8.99
N THR A 11 -8.65 -6.38 -10.01
CA THR A 11 -7.49 -5.49 -9.87
C THR A 11 -7.90 -4.19 -9.19
N THR A 12 -9.02 -3.58 -9.61
CA THR A 12 -9.49 -2.32 -9.01
C THR A 12 -10.01 -2.54 -7.58
N HIS A 13 -10.73 -3.63 -7.32
CA HIS A 13 -11.23 -3.95 -5.99
C HIS A 13 -10.13 -4.23 -4.99
N ILE A 14 -8.98 -4.79 -5.37
CA ILE A 14 -7.91 -5.05 -4.41
C ILE A 14 -7.11 -3.79 -4.07
N LEU A 15 -6.96 -2.84 -5.01
CA LEU A 15 -6.21 -1.59 -4.79
C LEU A 15 -6.73 -0.77 -3.62
N ARG A 16 -8.05 -0.76 -3.36
CA ARG A 16 -8.63 -0.05 -2.21
C ARG A 16 -8.05 -0.46 -0.86
N TYR A 17 -7.52 -1.69 -0.76
CA TYR A 17 -6.95 -2.21 0.49
C TYR A 17 -5.51 -1.74 0.69
N PHE A 18 -4.92 -1.05 -0.28
CA PHE A 18 -3.61 -0.42 -0.16
C PHE A 18 -3.68 1.05 0.26
N GLU A 19 -4.88 1.64 0.36
CA GLU A 19 -5.05 2.95 0.96
C GLU A 19 -4.53 2.94 2.41
N TYR A 20 -3.85 4.00 2.82
CA TYR A 20 -3.18 4.06 4.13
C TYR A 20 -3.43 5.37 4.89
N ASP A 21 -4.04 6.37 4.27
CA ASP A 21 -4.33 7.66 4.89
C ASP A 21 -5.30 7.58 6.08
N HIS A 22 -6.05 6.49 6.18
CA HIS A 22 -6.95 6.22 7.31
C HIS A 22 -6.22 5.63 8.53
N LEU A 23 -4.95 5.25 8.40
CA LEU A 23 -4.16 4.68 9.48
C LEU A 23 -3.50 5.79 10.32
N PRO A 24 -3.30 5.58 11.63
CA PRO A 24 -2.43 6.42 12.43
C PRO A 24 -1.04 6.55 11.81
N ALA A 25 -0.39 7.71 11.95
CA ALA A 25 0.86 8.04 11.26
C ALA A 25 1.97 6.99 11.45
N ASN A 26 2.08 6.40 12.63
CA ASN A 26 3.06 5.35 12.93
C ASN A 26 2.81 4.06 12.13
N LEU A 27 1.56 3.73 11.79
CA LEU A 27 1.22 2.56 10.98
C LEU A 27 1.20 2.89 9.48
N ALA A 28 0.72 4.08 9.12
CA ALA A 28 0.71 4.61 7.77
C ALA A 28 2.10 4.58 7.14
N TRP A 29 3.15 4.90 7.92
CA TRP A 29 4.54 4.84 7.47
C TRP A 29 4.95 3.47 6.91
N PHE A 30 4.54 2.38 7.57
CA PHE A 30 4.84 1.02 7.10
C PHE A 30 3.94 0.57 5.95
N SER A 31 2.74 1.14 5.82
CA SER A 31 1.79 0.81 4.76
C SER A 31 2.08 1.55 3.44
N ALA A 32 2.63 2.76 3.50
CA ALA A 32 2.87 3.62 2.33
C ALA A 32 3.75 2.98 1.23
N PRO A 33 4.84 2.25 1.53
CA PRO A 33 5.63 1.58 0.49
C PRO A 33 4.84 0.53 -0.29
N PHE A 34 3.91 -0.17 0.37
CA PHE A 34 3.07 -1.17 -0.26
C PHE A 34 2.03 -0.54 -1.19
N HIS A 35 1.49 0.62 -0.81
CA HIS A 35 0.64 1.42 -1.68
C HIS A 35 1.36 1.80 -2.97
N ALA A 36 2.53 2.43 -2.84
CA ALA A 36 3.32 2.87 -3.99
C ALA A 36 3.62 1.69 -4.93
N LEU A 37 4.10 0.56 -4.38
CA LEU A 37 4.40 -0.63 -5.17
C LEU A 37 3.16 -1.24 -5.83
N ALA A 38 2.03 -1.34 -5.14
CA ALA A 38 0.79 -1.87 -5.70
C ALA A 38 0.32 -1.05 -6.91
N HIS A 39 0.36 0.28 -6.79
CA HIS A 39 -0.01 1.18 -7.87
C HIS A 39 0.98 1.12 -9.04
N GLU A 40 2.29 1.04 -8.76
CA GLU A 40 3.32 0.87 -9.79
C GLU A 40 3.11 -0.42 -10.59
N MET A 41 2.83 -1.55 -9.91
CA MET A 41 2.56 -2.81 -10.59
C MET A 41 1.31 -2.75 -11.48
N VAL A 42 0.26 -2.07 -11.04
CA VAL A 42 -0.95 -1.88 -11.85
C VAL A 42 -0.69 -0.97 -13.05
N ASP A 43 0.13 0.08 -12.88
CA ASP A 43 0.42 1.03 -13.94
C ASP A 43 1.32 0.44 -15.03
N HIS A 44 2.22 -0.49 -14.68
CA HIS A 44 3.21 -1.05 -15.59
C HIS A 44 2.89 -2.46 -16.12
N LEU A 45 1.99 -3.22 -15.49
CA LEU A 45 1.66 -4.59 -15.90
C LEU A 45 0.24 -4.69 -16.49
N PRO A 46 0.03 -5.58 -17.48
CA PRO A 46 -1.32 -5.87 -17.99
C PRO A 46 -2.14 -6.60 -16.92
N ASP A 47 -3.46 -6.56 -17.05
CA ASP A 47 -4.31 -7.41 -16.23
C ASP A 47 -4.10 -8.88 -16.55
N GLY A 48 -4.09 -9.70 -15.52
CA GLY A 48 -3.89 -11.13 -15.62
C GLY A 48 -3.91 -11.81 -14.26
N PRO A 49 -3.92 -13.16 -14.25
CA PRO A 49 -3.94 -13.94 -13.03
C PRO A 49 -2.73 -13.65 -12.14
N GLU A 50 -1.55 -13.46 -12.75
CA GLU A 50 -0.31 -13.20 -12.01
C GLU A 50 -0.29 -11.82 -11.34
N LEU A 51 -0.81 -10.78 -11.99
CA LEU A 51 -0.94 -9.47 -11.34
C LEU A 51 -1.87 -9.57 -10.12
N THR A 52 -3.03 -10.18 -10.28
CA THR A 52 -3.99 -10.33 -9.17
C THR A 52 -3.42 -11.21 -8.05
N ALA A 53 -2.66 -12.25 -8.38
CA ALA A 53 -1.98 -13.09 -7.40
C ALA A 53 -0.85 -12.36 -6.67
N GLY A 54 -0.11 -11.50 -7.39
CA GLY A 54 0.94 -10.64 -6.83
C GLY A 54 0.36 -9.61 -5.87
N LEU A 55 -0.70 -8.91 -6.27
CA LEU A 55 -1.38 -7.92 -5.43
C LEU A 55 -1.94 -8.53 -4.14
N ARG A 56 -2.47 -9.76 -4.18
CA ARG A 56 -2.91 -10.47 -2.96
C ARG A 56 -1.75 -10.78 -2.02
N LYS A 57 -0.64 -11.31 -2.54
CA LYS A 57 0.55 -11.58 -1.72
C LYS A 57 1.14 -10.29 -1.15
N LEU A 58 1.14 -9.22 -1.93
CA LEU A 58 1.61 -7.92 -1.47
C LEU A 58 0.72 -7.36 -0.36
N LEU A 59 -0.60 -7.54 -0.46
CA LEU A 59 -1.55 -7.14 0.58
C LEU A 59 -1.32 -7.94 1.88
N GLU A 60 -1.13 -9.26 1.78
CA GLU A 60 -0.79 -10.11 2.93
C GLU A 60 0.53 -9.65 3.60
N ALA A 61 1.53 -9.31 2.80
CA ALA A 61 2.81 -8.79 3.30
C ALA A 61 2.62 -7.43 4.00
N LYS A 62 1.85 -6.51 3.42
CA LYS A 62 1.50 -5.23 4.02
C LYS A 62 0.83 -5.44 5.38
N ASP A 63 -0.19 -6.28 5.45
CA ASP A 63 -0.93 -6.56 6.68
C ASP A 63 -0.03 -7.17 7.77
N CYS A 64 0.92 -8.03 7.39
CA CYS A 64 1.92 -8.56 8.33
C CYS A 64 2.84 -7.47 8.88
N MET A 65 3.33 -6.56 8.04
CA MET A 65 4.20 -5.46 8.47
C MET A 65 3.46 -4.44 9.34
N VAL A 66 2.23 -4.08 8.96
CA VAL A 66 1.38 -3.17 9.76
C VAL A 66 1.05 -3.78 11.11
N ARG A 67 0.77 -5.09 11.18
CA ARG A 67 0.56 -5.79 12.46
C ARG A 67 1.82 -5.82 13.32
N ALA A 68 2.99 -6.05 12.72
CA ALA A 68 4.26 -5.99 13.45
C ALA A 68 4.57 -4.57 13.97
N ALA A 69 4.13 -3.54 13.26
CA ALA A 69 4.31 -2.14 13.65
C ALA A 69 3.50 -1.74 14.91
N LEU A 70 2.53 -2.57 15.34
CA LEU A 70 1.83 -2.35 16.61
C LEU A 70 2.76 -2.44 17.83
N ASP A 71 3.86 -3.18 17.70
CA ASP A 71 4.87 -3.36 18.75
C ASP A 71 6.00 -2.33 18.67
N VAL A 72 5.96 -1.43 17.68
CA VAL A 72 6.95 -0.37 17.49
C VAL A 72 6.47 0.88 18.24
N PRO A 73 7.31 1.51 19.08
CA PRO A 73 6.98 2.79 19.70
C PRO A 73 6.54 3.82 18.66
N PRO A 74 5.58 4.72 18.97
CA PRO A 74 5.11 5.71 18.00
C PRO A 74 6.29 6.46 17.37
N LEU A 75 6.29 6.56 16.04
CA LEU A 75 7.28 7.36 15.34
C LEU A 75 7.23 8.78 15.90
N ARG A 76 8.33 9.23 16.51
CA ARG A 76 8.53 10.65 16.79
C ARG A 76 8.75 11.32 15.44
N LEU A 77 7.67 11.85 14.88
CA LEU A 77 7.77 12.81 13.80
C LEU A 77 8.32 14.08 14.43
N GLU A 78 9.64 14.19 14.50
CA GLU A 78 10.28 15.41 14.98
C GLU A 78 9.97 16.52 13.97
N GLY A 79 9.24 17.53 14.42
CA GLY A 79 9.02 18.77 13.69
C GLY A 79 9.00 19.93 14.67
N GLY A 80 9.94 20.87 14.51
CA GLY A 80 9.91 22.16 15.21
C GLY A 80 11.29 22.69 15.59
N GLU A 81 11.96 23.33 14.62
CA GLU A 81 12.89 24.47 14.75
C GLU A 81 13.78 24.54 16.00
N GLN A 82 15.08 24.27 15.80
CA GLN A 82 16.11 24.82 16.67
C GLN A 82 16.07 26.35 16.55
N GLN A 83 15.88 27.00 17.70
CA GLN A 83 15.93 28.45 17.89
C GLN A 83 17.27 29.04 17.46
#